data_AF-A0A517TSR7-F1
#
_entry.id   AF-A0A517TSR7-F1
#
_cell.length_a   1.000
_cell.length_b   1.000
_cell.length_c   1.000
_cell.angle_alpha   90.00
_cell.angle_beta   90.00
_cell.angle_gamma   90.00
#
_symmetry.space_group_name_H-M   'P 1'
#
loop_
_entity.id
_entity.type
_entity.pdbx_description
1 polymer ?
#
loop_
_entity_poly.entity_id
_entity_poly.type
_entity_poly.pdbx_seq_one_letter_code
_entity_poly.pdbx_strand_id
1 'polypeptide(L)' 'MRPKSTMIVPFLLFWVLLIWSVLDGDLTLQEAAVYAIVWLVLLVCFLQFPGGVLWFVVPAVLIDIVLVFKVFGGDVEIH' A
#
# COMPACT_ATOMS: atom_id res chain seq x y z
N MET A 1 1.76 5.84 28.16
CA MET A 1 1.93 4.90 27.04
C MET A 1 1.30 5.54 25.81
N ARG A 2 2.09 5.90 24.77
CA ARG A 2 1.55 6.47 23.52
C ARG A 2 1.55 5.41 22.41
N PRO A 3 0.54 4.54 22.32
CA PRO A 3 0.25 3.86 21.06
C PRO A 3 -0.69 4.76 20.25
N LYS A 4 -0.48 4.90 18.93
CA LYS A 4 -1.53 5.09 17.88
C LYS A 4 -1.06 5.82 16.62
N SER A 5 0.13 6.43 16.58
CA SER A 5 0.59 7.14 15.36
C SER A 5 1.28 6.26 14.32
N THR A 6 1.75 5.06 14.68
CA THR A 6 2.64 4.25 13.81
C THR A 6 1.96 3.70 12.55
N MET A 7 0.64 3.50 12.54
CA MET A 7 -0.09 2.96 11.39
C MET A 7 -0.73 4.03 10.48
N ILE A 8 -0.84 5.27 10.95
CA ILE A 8 -1.43 6.36 10.15
C ILE A 8 -0.50 6.77 9.01
N VAL A 9 0.80 6.79 9.26
CA VAL A 9 1.77 7.24 8.25
C VAL A 9 1.84 6.27 7.05
N PRO A 10 2.01 4.93 7.23
CA PRO A 10 1.98 3.99 6.11
C PRO A 10 0.65 4.02 5.35
N PHE A 11 -0.46 4.12 6.08
CA PHE A 11 -1.79 4.26 5.48
C PHE A 11 -1.86 5.46 4.53
N LEU A 12 -1.50 6.65 5.02
CA LEU A 12 -1.57 7.86 4.20
C LEU A 12 -0.60 7.81 3.02
N LEU A 13 0.61 7.28 3.25
CA LEU A 13 1.61 7.14 2.19
C LEU A 13 1.11 6.26 1.05
N PHE A 14 0.52 5.10 1.34
CA PHE A 14 -0.03 4.23 0.30
C PHE A 14 -1.05 4.96 -0.58
N TRP A 15 -2.04 5.62 0.03
CA TRP A 15 -3.10 6.30 -0.72
C TRP A 15 -2.59 7.51 -1.49
N VAL A 16 -1.68 8.30 -0.90
CA VAL A 16 -1.04 9.43 -1.59
C VAL A 16 -0.26 8.93 -2.79
N LEU A 17 0.53 7.86 -2.63
CA LEU A 17 1.32 7.30 -3.71
C LEU A 17 0.42 6.78 -4.83
N LEU A 18 -0.62 6.01 -4.47
CA LEU A 18 -1.56 5.45 -5.43
C LEU A 18 -2.25 6.52 -6.26
N ILE A 19 -2.73 7.59 -5.62
CA ILE A 19 -3.39 8.71 -6.31
C ILE A 19 -2.39 9.44 -7.20
N TRP A 20 -1.19 9.72 -6.69
CA TRP A 20 -0.13 10.39 -7.46
C TRP A 20 0.17 9.60 -8.73
N SER A 21 0.43 8.30 -8.62
CA SER A 21 0.81 7.45 -9.75
C SER A 21 -0.26 7.36 -10.83
N VAL A 22 -1.54 7.48 -10.47
CA VAL A 22 -2.63 7.60 -11.45
C VAL A 22 -2.61 8.96 -12.16
N LEU A 23 -2.29 10.04 -11.43
CA LEU A 23 -2.22 11.38 -12.00
C LEU A 23 -1.01 11.58 -12.91
N ASP A 24 0.14 10.97 -12.58
CA ASP A 24 1.36 10.99 -13.41
C ASP A 24 1.25 10.07 -14.64
N GLY A 25 0.31 9.12 -14.61
CA GLY A 25 0.10 8.15 -15.68
C GLY A 25 0.93 6.87 -15.56
N ASP A 26 1.67 6.69 -14.46
CA ASP A 26 2.43 5.47 -14.15
C ASP A 26 1.52 4.26 -13.90
N LEU A 27 0.30 4.51 -13.42
CA LEU A 27 -0.73 3.49 -13.20
C LEU A 27 -1.99 3.80 -13.99
N THR A 28 -2.54 2.76 -14.62
CA THR A 28 -3.90 2.83 -15.14
C THR A 28 -4.92 2.85 -13.99
N LEU A 29 -6.10 3.42 -14.24
CA LEU A 29 -7.19 3.46 -13.27
C LEU A 29 -7.58 2.05 -12.79
N GLN A 30 -7.52 1.06 -13.68
CA GLN A 30 -7.87 -0.33 -13.37
C GLN A 30 -6.84 -0.97 -12.44
N GLU A 31 -5.54 -0.75 -12.68
CA GLU A 31 -4.48 -1.25 -11.79
C GLU A 31 -4.58 -0.60 -10.41
N ALA A 32 -4.75 0.72 -10.36
CA ALA A 32 -4.90 1.43 -9.10
C ALA A 32 -6.11 0.93 -8.28
N ALA A 33 -7.23 0.62 -8.95
CA ALA A 33 -8.39 0.01 -8.31
C ALA A 33 -8.07 -1.35 -7.69
N VAL A 34 -7.27 -2.19 -8.35
CA VAL A 34 -6.83 -3.47 -7.80
C VAL A 34 -6.00 -3.28 -6.54
N TYR A 35 -4.99 -2.41 -6.57
CA TYR A 35 -4.18 -2.09 -5.39
C TYR A 35 -5.04 -1.59 -4.23
N ALA A 36 -5.95 -0.65 -4.48
CA ALA A 36 -6.88 -0.13 -3.48
C ALA A 36 -7.78 -1.22 -2.86
N ILE A 37 -8.36 -2.08 -3.70
CA ILE A 37 -9.25 -3.16 -3.24
C ILE A 37 -8.49 -4.15 -2.36
N VAL A 38 -7.31 -4.60 -2.79
CA VAL A 38 -6.53 -5.57 -2.00
C VAL A 38 -6.11 -4.96 -0.67
N TRP A 39 -5.65 -3.71 -0.68
CA TRP A 39 -5.27 -3.00 0.54
C TRP A 39 -6.46 -2.86 1.52
N LEU A 40 -7.64 -2.47 1.01
CA LEU A 40 -8.86 -2.37 1.82
C LEU A 40 -9.31 -3.72 2.39
N VAL A 41 -9.23 -4.80 1.61
CA VAL A 41 -9.55 -6.16 2.10
C VAL A 41 -8.63 -6.52 3.26
N LEU A 42 -7.32 -6.28 3.14
CA LEU A 42 -6.35 -6.54 4.20
C LEU A 42 -6.65 -5.71 5.45
N LEU A 43 -7.03 -4.44 5.30
CA LEU A 43 -7.45 -3.59 6.42
C LEU A 43 -8.69 -4.17 7.11
N VAL A 44 -9.73 -4.53 6.36
CA VAL A 44 -10.96 -5.09 6.92
C VAL A 44 -10.69 -6.40 7.66
N CYS A 45 -9.89 -7.29 7.08
CA CYS A 45 -9.51 -8.55 7.72
C CYS A 45 -8.72 -8.31 9.02
N PHE A 46 -7.78 -7.36 9.03
CA PHE A 46 -7.05 -6.99 10.24
C PHE A 46 -7.98 -6.46 11.35
N LEU A 47 -8.95 -5.62 11.00
CA LEU A 47 -9.91 -5.07 11.95
C LEU A 47 -10.85 -6.15 12.53
N GLN A 48 -11.20 -7.17 11.74
CA GLN A 48 -12.05 -8.28 12.19
C GLN A 48 -11.29 -9.35 12.97
N PHE A 49 -10.00 -9.56 12.66
CA PHE A 49 -9.17 -10.62 13.24
C PHE A 49 -7.88 -10.05 13.84
N PRO A 50 -7.94 -9.37 15.00
CA PRO A 50 -6.79 -8.65 15.58
C PRO A 50 -5.63 -9.57 16.03
N GLY A 51 -5.86 -10.89 16.15
CA GLY A 51 -4.80 -11.88 16.40
C GLY A 51 -4.02 -12.28 15.14
N GLY A 52 -4.50 -11.91 13.95
CA GLY A 52 -3.92 -12.26 12.66
C GLY A 52 -2.92 -11.24 12.12
N VAL A 53 -2.30 -10.41 12.97
CA VAL A 53 -1.45 -9.28 12.55
C VAL A 53 -0.45 -9.67 11.45
N LEU A 54 0.29 -10.75 11.62
CA LEU A 54 1.26 -11.22 10.63
C LEU A 54 0.62 -11.58 9.28
N TRP A 55 -0.59 -12.13 9.29
CA TRP A 55 -1.29 -12.59 8.10
C TRP A 55 -1.87 -11.46 7.25
N PHE A 56 -2.05 -10.27 7.83
CA PHE A 56 -2.62 -9.12 7.12
C PHE A 56 -1.62 -7.97 6.93
N VAL A 57 -0.76 -7.74 7.92
CA VAL A 57 0.28 -6.69 7.84
C VAL A 57 1.39 -7.09 6.86
N VAL A 58 1.82 -8.35 6.83
CA VAL A 58 2.88 -8.77 5.90
C VAL A 58 2.43 -8.60 4.44
N PRO A 59 1.25 -9.08 4.01
CA PRO A 59 0.75 -8.82 2.67
C PRO A 59 0.52 -7.33 2.37
N ALA A 60 0.09 -6.53 3.36
CA ALA A 60 -0.09 -5.09 3.18
C ALA A 60 1.24 -4.40 2.89
N VAL A 61 2.29 -4.69 3.66
CA VAL A 61 3.63 -4.16 3.41
C VAL A 61 4.17 -4.60 2.05
N LEU A 62 3.93 -5.87 1.66
CA LEU A 62 4.34 -6.37 0.35
C LEU A 62 3.65 -5.60 -0.79
N ILE A 63 2.37 -5.27 -0.65
CA ILE A 63 1.67 -4.53 -1.69
C ILE A 63 2.18 -3.10 -1.82
N ASP A 64 2.51 -2.46 -0.70
CA ASP A 64 3.12 -1.13 -0.68
C ASP A 64 4.48 -1.16 -1.39
N ILE A 65 5.30 -2.18 -1.14
CA ILE A 65 6.60 -2.38 -1.80
C ILE A 65 6.42 -2.59 -3.31
N VAL A 66 5.48 -3.45 -3.72
CA VAL A 66 5.19 -3.70 -5.14
C VAL A 66 4.72 -2.43 -5.84
N LEU A 67 3.89 -1.63 -5.18
CA LEU A 67 3.45 -0.34 -5.70
C LEU A 67 4.64 0.60 -5.89
N VAL A 68 5.51 0.74 -4.88
CA VAL A 68 6.74 1.56 -4.98
C VAL A 68 7.63 1.11 -6.13
N PHE A 69 7.87 -0.19 -6.29
CA PHE A 69 8.67 -0.69 -7.41
C PHE A 69 8.01 -0.47 -8.76
N LYS A 70 6.69 -0.53 -8.84
CA LYS A 70 6.01 -0.27 -10.11
C LYS A 70 6.12 1.19 -10.51
N VAL A 71 6.01 2.09 -9.54
CA VAL A 71 6.02 3.55 -9.76
C VAL A 71 7.44 4.04 -10.02
N PHE A 72 8.42 3.62 -9.23
CA PHE A 72 9.80 4.12 -9.30
C PHE A 72 10.81 3.13 -9.89
N GLY A 73 10.41 1.89 -10.19
CA GLY A 73 11.35 0.86 -10.65
C GLY A 73 11.93 1.13 -12.04
N GLY A 74 11.28 2.00 -12.83
CA GLY A 74 11.84 2.51 -14.09
C GLY A 74 13.04 3.45 -13.89
N ASP A 75 13.11 4.14 -12.74
CA ASP A 75 14.18 5.09 -12.42
C ASP A 75 15.41 4.44 -11.76
N VAL A 76 15.34 3.14 -11.44
CA VAL A 76 16.44 2.38 -10.83
C VAL A 76 17.33 1.80 -11.93
N GLU A 77 18.05 2.66 -12.65
CA GLU A 77 19.20 2.24 -13.44
C GLU A 77 20.39 2.02 -12.50
N ILE A 78 20.73 0.77 -12.22
CA ILE A 78 21.96 0.41 -11.50
C ILE A 78 23.12 0.53 -12.50
N HIS A 79 23.77 1.69 -12.52
CA HIS A 79 25.04 1.89 -13.23
C HIS A 79 26.23 1.28 -12.48
#